data_AF-F0FX88-F1
#
_entry.id   AF-F0FX88-F1
#
_cell.length_a   1.000
_cell.length_b   1.000
_cell.length_c   1.000
_cell.angle_alpha   90.00
_cell.angle_beta   90.00
_cell.angle_gamma   90.00
#
_symmetry.space_group_name_H-M   'P 1'
#
loop_
_entity.id
_entity.type
_entity.pdbx_description
1 polymer ?
#
loop_
_entity_poly.entity_id
_entity_poly.type
_entity_poly.pdbx_seq_one_letter_code
_entity_poly.pdbx_strand_id
1 'polypeptide(L)'
;SIEDTVAKVHAYVPGYRLKQKVQFDEIPAHAPLHIPGLGRFSGLKTSVFVEVEGAAHYLPAYAGNLDIMTSAALATAERMAQARVSA
;
A
#
# COMPACT_ATOMS: atom_id res chain seq x y z
N SER A 1 -0.87 -11.25 -5.11
CA SER A 1 0.53 -10.78 -5.10
C SER A 1 0.60 -9.30 -4.81
N ILE A 2 1.80 -8.72 -4.64
CA ILE A 2 2.00 -7.28 -4.45
C ILE A 2 1.45 -6.50 -5.65
N GLU A 3 1.68 -7.00 -6.86
CA GLU A 3 1.19 -6.41 -8.12
C GLU A 3 -0.34 -6.33 -8.14
N ASP A 4 -1.03 -7.40 -7.72
CA ASP A 4 -2.50 -7.40 -7.62
C ASP A 4 -3.00 -6.37 -6.60
N THR A 5 -2.30 -6.23 -5.46
CA THR A 5 -2.64 -5.23 -4.45
C THR A 5 -2.44 -3.82 -5.00
N VAL A 6 -1.33 -3.57 -5.70
CA VAL A 6 -1.06 -2.29 -6.35
C VAL A 6 -2.16 -1.97 -7.37
N ALA A 7 -2.55 -2.93 -8.21
CA ALA A 7 -3.65 -2.75 -9.17
C ALA A 7 -4.98 -2.42 -8.48
N LYS A 8 -5.29 -3.08 -7.36
CA LYS A 8 -6.50 -2.80 -6.57
C LYS A 8 -6.49 -1.39 -5.98
N VAL A 9 -5.37 -0.93 -5.43
CA VAL A 9 -5.25 0.42 -4.87
C VAL A 9 -5.28 1.47 -5.96
N HIS A 10 -4.59 1.22 -7.08
CA HIS A 10 -4.58 2.09 -8.24
C HIS A 10 -5.99 2.35 -8.81
N ALA A 11 -6.92 1.39 -8.66
CA ALA A 11 -8.30 1.55 -9.10
C ALA A 11 -9.04 2.72 -8.41
N TYR A 12 -8.66 3.10 -7.19
CA TYR A 12 -9.24 4.25 -6.47
C TYR A 12 -8.23 5.37 -6.16
N VAL A 13 -6.93 5.15 -6.39
CA VAL A 13 -5.88 6.17 -6.34
C VAL A 13 -4.95 5.98 -7.54
N PRO A 14 -5.24 6.59 -8.72
CA PRO A 14 -4.48 6.33 -9.95
C PRO A 14 -2.97 6.64 -9.85
N GLY A 15 -2.56 7.53 -8.94
CA GLY A 15 -1.14 7.82 -8.72
C GLY A 15 -0.40 6.84 -7.81
N TYR A 16 -1.08 5.85 -7.22
CA TYR A 16 -0.46 4.82 -6.37
C TYR A 16 0.24 3.77 -7.25
N ARG A 17 1.58 3.69 -7.15
CA ARG A 17 2.37 2.77 -7.96
C ARG A 17 3.65 2.31 -7.26
N LEU A 18 4.21 1.21 -7.74
CA LEU A 18 5.55 0.78 -7.37
C LEU A 18 6.58 1.78 -7.92
N LYS A 19 7.41 2.34 -7.03
CA LYS A 19 8.54 3.18 -7.43
C LYS A 19 9.69 2.35 -7.98
N GLN A 20 9.85 1.15 -7.42
CA GLN A 20 10.91 0.20 -7.74
C GLN A 20 10.32 -1.19 -7.85
N LYS A 21 11.02 -2.09 -8.55
CA LYS A 21 10.73 -3.52 -8.47
C LYS A 21 10.79 -3.98 -7.02
N VAL A 22 9.96 -4.96 -6.65
CA VAL A 22 10.01 -5.57 -5.32
C VAL A 22 11.41 -6.16 -5.11
N GLN A 23 12.03 -5.81 -3.97
CA GLN A 23 13.36 -6.30 -3.61
C GLN A 23 13.23 -7.38 -2.55
N PHE A 24 14.06 -8.40 -2.65
CA PHE A 24 14.06 -9.54 -1.75
C PHE A 24 15.45 -9.78 -1.18
N ASP A 25 15.54 -9.90 0.15
CA ASP A 25 16.74 -10.31 0.85
C ASP A 25 16.44 -11.60 1.61
N GLU A 26 17.17 -12.67 1.35
CA GLU A 26 17.07 -13.89 2.15
C GLU A 26 17.80 -13.71 3.49
N ILE A 27 17.14 -14.07 4.59
CA ILE A 27 17.68 -14.06 5.95
C ILE A 27 17.84 -15.53 6.37
N PRO A 28 19.05 -16.11 6.26
CA PRO A 28 19.22 -17.53 6.49
C PRO A 28 19.16 -17.87 7.98
N ALA A 29 18.70 -19.09 8.30
CA ALA A 29 18.54 -19.56 9.68
C ALA A 29 19.85 -19.59 10.49
N HIS A 30 20.99 -19.76 9.81
CA HIS A 30 22.31 -19.77 10.45
C HIS A 30 22.85 -18.36 10.77
N ALA A 31 22.29 -17.31 10.14
CA ALA A 31 22.62 -15.91 10.43
C ALA A 31 21.33 -15.07 10.55
N PRO A 32 20.51 -15.32 11.59
CA PRO A 32 19.19 -14.72 11.70
C PRO A 32 19.26 -13.24 12.13
N LEU A 33 18.27 -12.46 11.69
CA LEU A 33 18.08 -11.07 12.07
C LEU A 33 17.60 -10.97 13.52
N HIS A 34 18.29 -10.21 14.35
CA HIS A 34 17.89 -9.94 15.73
C HIS A 34 17.09 -8.64 15.83
N ILE A 35 15.87 -8.73 16.38
CA ILE A 35 15.02 -7.58 16.71
C ILE A 35 14.94 -7.50 18.24
N PRO A 36 15.52 -6.47 18.89
CA PRO A 36 15.50 -6.31 20.33
C PRO A 36 14.07 -6.33 20.89
N GLY A 37 13.84 -7.16 21.91
CA GLY A 37 12.51 -7.32 22.54
C GLY A 37 11.54 -8.26 21.80
N LEU A 38 11.84 -8.71 20.58
CA LEU A 38 11.00 -9.64 19.82
C LEU A 38 11.67 -11.01 19.59
N GLY A 39 12.97 -11.03 19.31
CA GLY A 39 13.73 -12.28 19.12
C GLY A 39 14.54 -12.32 17.83
N ARG A 40 14.85 -13.54 17.36
CA ARG A 40 15.68 -13.80 16.17
C ARG A 40 14.83 -14.41 15.06
N PHE A 41 14.94 -13.86 13.85
CA PHE A 41 14.10 -14.21 12.71
C PHE A 41 14.94 -14.66 11.52
N SER A 42 14.42 -15.62 10.78
CA SER A 42 14.93 -16.05 9.48
C SER A 42 13.76 -16.14 8.50
N GLY A 43 14.04 -16.14 7.20
CA GLY A 43 13.04 -16.15 6.15
C GLY A 43 13.38 -15.16 5.05
N LEU A 44 12.36 -14.50 4.49
CA LEU A 44 12.51 -13.59 3.36
C LEU A 44 12.08 -12.18 3.76
N LYS A 45 13.02 -11.23 3.71
CA LYS A 45 12.69 -9.82 3.82
C LYS A 45 12.24 -9.31 2.45
N THR A 46 11.05 -8.75 2.41
CA THR A 46 10.48 -8.15 1.19
C THR A 46 10.43 -6.64 1.38
N SER A 47 11.10 -5.89 0.51
CA SER A 47 11.07 -4.43 0.51
C SER A 47 10.25 -3.92 -0.67
N VAL A 48 9.20 -3.14 -0.37
CA VAL A 48 8.28 -2.57 -1.35
C VAL A 48 8.36 -1.06 -1.28
N PHE A 49 8.78 -0.43 -2.38
CA PHE A 49 8.88 1.03 -2.48
C PHE A 49 7.72 1.52 -3.33
N VAL A 50 6.88 2.36 -2.75
CA VAL A 50 5.71 2.95 -3.42
C VAL A 50 5.85 4.45 -3.50
N GLU A 51 5.33 5.03 -4.58
CA GLU A 51 5.06 6.46 -4.67
C GLU A 51 3.57 6.68 -4.86
N VAL A 52 3.07 7.78 -4.29
CA VAL A 52 1.66 8.14 -4.35
C VAL A 52 1.56 9.57 -4.85
N GLU A 53 1.13 9.70 -6.08
CA GLU A 53 0.80 10.98 -6.70
C GLU A 53 -0.69 11.28 -6.52
N GLY A 54 -1.02 12.50 -6.14
CA GLY A 54 -2.41 12.95 -6.02
C GLY A 54 -2.97 13.41 -7.36
N ALA A 55 -4.28 13.30 -7.52
CA ALA A 55 -5.08 13.84 -8.62
C ALA A 55 -5.17 15.38 -8.62
N ALA A 56 -4.56 16.03 -7.63
CA ALA A 56 -4.51 17.47 -7.48
C ALA A 56 -5.88 18.17 -7.37
N HIS A 57 -6.84 17.53 -6.70
CA HIS A 57 -8.18 18.09 -6.48
C HIS A 57 -8.18 19.40 -5.69
N TYR A 58 -7.20 19.58 -4.79
CA TYR A 58 -7.12 20.77 -3.93
C TYR A 58 -5.68 21.27 -3.78
N LEU A 59 -4.76 20.42 -3.31
CA LEU A 59 -3.33 20.69 -3.34
C LEU A 59 -2.70 20.15 -4.63
N PRO A 60 -1.48 20.57 -5.02
CA PRO A 60 -0.81 20.01 -6.20
C PRO A 60 -0.52 18.51 -6.08
N ALA A 61 -0.15 17.89 -7.21
CA ALA A 61 -0.02 16.42 -7.34
C ALA A 61 0.97 15.75 -6.37
N TYR A 62 1.89 16.49 -5.75
CA TYR A 62 2.78 15.93 -4.73
C TYR A 62 2.03 15.47 -3.45
N ALA A 63 0.81 15.98 -3.23
CA ALA A 63 0.02 15.72 -2.02
C ALA A 63 -0.80 14.41 -2.10
N GLY A 64 -0.23 13.34 -2.66
CA GLY A 64 -0.90 12.04 -2.79
C GLY A 64 -1.22 11.36 -1.45
N ASN A 65 -0.61 11.81 -0.36
CA ASN A 65 -0.98 11.42 1.01
C ASN A 65 -2.41 11.82 1.38
N LEU A 66 -2.95 12.91 0.81
CA LEU A 66 -4.35 13.29 1.01
C LEU A 66 -5.26 12.37 0.21
N ASP A 67 -4.97 12.19 -1.08
CA ASP A 67 -5.80 11.39 -1.99
C ASP A 67 -5.90 9.93 -1.56
N ILE A 68 -4.83 9.33 -1.07
CA ILE A 68 -4.91 7.94 -0.58
C ILE A 68 -5.87 7.79 0.61
N MET A 69 -5.96 8.80 1.48
CA MET A 69 -6.91 8.78 2.59
C MET A 69 -8.33 9.11 2.13
N THR A 70 -8.50 10.16 1.34
CA THR A 70 -9.84 10.65 0.95
C THR A 70 -10.52 9.71 -0.03
N SER A 71 -9.81 9.15 -1.00
CA SER A 71 -10.37 8.14 -1.90
C SER A 71 -10.78 6.86 -1.18
N ALA A 72 -9.98 6.41 -0.20
CA ALA A 72 -10.34 5.24 0.61
C ALA A 72 -11.59 5.49 1.46
N ALA A 73 -11.71 6.67 2.06
CA ALA A 73 -12.89 7.06 2.83
C ALA A 73 -14.15 7.13 1.94
N LEU A 74 -14.05 7.74 0.77
CA LEU A 74 -15.13 7.83 -0.20
C LEU A 74 -15.59 6.44 -0.67
N ALA A 75 -14.66 5.60 -1.16
CA ALA A 75 -14.97 4.25 -1.62
C ALA A 75 -15.62 3.38 -0.53
N THR A 76 -15.20 3.57 0.73
CA THR A 76 -15.83 2.90 1.88
C THR A 76 -17.27 3.34 2.07
N ALA A 77 -17.54 4.65 2.06
CA ALA A 77 -18.88 5.19 2.24
C ALA A 77 -19.82 4.80 1.09
N GLU A 78 -19.33 4.85 -0.16
CA GLU A 78 -20.07 4.40 -1.34
C GLU A 78 -20.47 2.93 -1.24
N ARG A 79 -19.55 2.06 -0.81
CA ARG A 79 -19.85 0.64 -0.64
C ARG A 79 -20.90 0.40 0.44
N MET A 80 -20.83 1.12 1.56
CA MET A 80 -21.85 1.06 2.61
C MET A 80 -23.22 1.53 2.10
N ALA A 81 -23.26 2.65 1.37
CA ALA A 81 -24.49 3.18 0.80
C ALA A 81 -25.10 2.19 -0.21
N GLN A 82 -24.29 1.62 -1.10
CA GLN A 82 -24.73 0.62 -2.06
C GLN A 82 -25.34 -0.61 -1.38
N ALA A 83 -24.71 -1.11 -0.30
CA ALA A 83 -25.22 -2.24 0.47
C ALA A 83 -26.56 -1.93 1.16
N ARG A 84 -26.78 -0.67 1.58
CA ARG A 84 -28.06 -0.24 2.19
C ARG A 84 -29.19 -0.04 1.19
N VAL A 85 -28.87 0.40 -0.04
CA VAL A 85 -29.87 0.62 -1.10
C VAL A 85 -30.23 -0.68 -1.81
N SER A 86 -29.34 -1.67 -1.80
CA SER A 86 -29.56 -2.98 -2.44
C SER A 86 -30.16 -4.04 -1.49
N ALA A 87 -30.48 -3.67 -0.26
CA ALA A 87 -31.13 -4.51 0.75
C ALA A 87 -32.63 -4.17 0.83
#